data_AF-A0A2D5AXC8-F1
#
_entry.id   AF-A0A2D5AXC8-F1
#
_cell.length_a   1.000
_cell.length_b   1.000
_cell.length_c   1.000
_cell.angle_alpha   90.00
_cell.angle_beta   90.00
_cell.angle_gamma   90.00
#
_symmetry.space_group_name_H-M   'P 1'
#
loop_
_entity.id
_entity.type
_entity.pdbx_description
1 polymer ?
#
loop_
_entity_poly.entity_id
_entity_poly.type
_entity_poly.pdbx_seq_one_letter_code
_entity_poly.pdbx_strand_id
1 'polypeptide(L)'
;MAQSPTTAEAEGDQKDYRSGWKATYRLMREGMSWSGREANCVFLNLDGRRFSDVSGISGANFKDDARGLALVDWDFDGAVDIWFKNRSAPQVRFLHNRLAGDNGFLSLRLRGTSTNRDGIGARVEVYLSGESSDRLVRTLHAGDGYLSQSTKWLHFGLGRARQIERVVVHWSGGEKEEFSGLEKNRQYLLVQGGEAPQLWQPPERTLSLKGENLKAPVATGKARIVLAARPSMPPLDYRTLSEELQRVRTRREPGRSLLLNLWASSCAPCLVEMTEFTRRADEFEERGLSVLALSVDLEEDHDAARALLERIDWPFEAGFTTNELLDALDLIQRSMLIRRRPLPLPASFLITASGGISVIYKGPLDVDQLFSDLELEDASPLELRYAASPLEGRWLFTSFEMLGVTIRLVRELRDHGLTEAAAAVFRTLEVPGELVEDAGGRRKYLQLAEDLSRQLEKEERHAAAAELYALMYEIEPMAMRWRQSRGENLERSGREEDAAEVYREILRLRPAHATTLLRLSTLLLRQEKLTEALALLQRAVKVRSDHWRANYLLGSTLVKLGRPEEAKAPLRRALALKPDHSEARALLEGIR
;
A
#
# COMPACT_ATOMS: atom_id res chain seq x y z
N MET A 1 -11.44 3.86 23.55
CA MET A 1 -11.60 3.28 22.20
C MET A 1 -13.03 2.77 22.09
N ALA A 2 -13.71 2.98 20.95
CA ALA A 2 -15.04 2.42 20.72
C ALA A 2 -14.99 0.89 20.87
N GLN A 3 -15.98 0.30 21.54
CA GLN A 3 -16.07 -1.15 21.67
C GLN A 3 -16.22 -1.78 20.28
N SER A 4 -15.52 -2.87 20.03
CA SER A 4 -15.69 -3.65 18.80
C SER A 4 -17.16 -4.07 18.68
N PRO A 5 -17.81 -3.91 17.51
CA PRO A 5 -19.17 -4.39 17.31
C PRO A 5 -19.25 -5.88 17.66
N THR A 6 -20.18 -6.24 18.54
CA THR A 6 -20.37 -7.62 19.00
C THR A 6 -21.27 -8.43 18.07
N THR A 7 -21.96 -7.77 17.13
CA THR A 7 -22.81 -8.40 16.12
C THR A 7 -22.48 -7.86 14.72
N ALA A 8 -22.61 -8.72 13.71
CA ALA A 8 -22.28 -8.39 12.32
C ALA A 8 -23.37 -7.57 11.61
N GLU A 9 -24.49 -7.24 12.28
CA GLU A 9 -25.74 -6.85 11.62
C GLU A 9 -26.09 -5.35 11.75
N ALA A 10 -25.47 -4.60 12.65
CA ALA A 10 -25.70 -3.17 12.76
C ALA A 10 -24.79 -2.40 11.78
N GLU A 11 -25.25 -2.16 10.55
CA GLU A 11 -24.50 -1.43 9.50
C GLU A 11 -24.02 -0.05 9.97
N GLY A 12 -24.79 0.63 10.82
CA GLY A 12 -24.42 1.92 11.43
C GLY A 12 -23.22 1.83 12.37
N ASP A 13 -23.26 0.92 13.33
CA ASP A 13 -22.19 0.72 14.31
C ASP A 13 -20.87 0.28 13.65
N GLN A 14 -20.95 -0.50 12.57
CA GLN A 14 -19.77 -0.88 11.79
C GLN A 14 -19.15 0.29 11.05
N LYS A 15 -19.97 1.21 10.53
CA LYS A 15 -19.49 2.40 9.84
C LYS A 15 -18.74 3.34 10.79
N ASP A 16 -19.30 3.57 11.97
CA ASP A 16 -18.69 4.45 12.98
C ASP A 16 -17.40 3.83 13.55
N TYR A 17 -17.42 2.53 13.85
CA TYR A 17 -16.22 1.80 14.28
C TYR A 17 -15.10 1.87 13.22
N ARG A 18 -15.41 1.59 11.94
CA ARG A 18 -14.44 1.70 10.83
C ARG A 18 -13.92 3.13 10.68
N SER A 19 -14.77 4.12 10.86
CA SER A 19 -14.40 5.54 10.79
C SER A 19 -13.47 5.93 11.94
N GLY A 20 -13.75 5.47 13.16
CA GLY A 20 -12.88 5.65 14.33
C GLY A 20 -11.49 5.02 14.13
N TRP A 21 -11.42 3.82 13.55
CA TRP A 21 -10.13 3.22 13.17
C TRP A 21 -9.41 4.03 12.10
N LYS A 22 -10.08 4.48 11.04
CA LYS A 22 -9.49 5.33 10.00
C LYS A 22 -8.91 6.61 10.61
N ALA A 23 -9.65 7.28 11.51
CA ALA A 23 -9.19 8.48 12.20
C ALA A 23 -7.97 8.21 13.09
N THR A 24 -7.98 7.13 13.87
CA THR A 24 -6.85 6.74 14.73
C THR A 24 -5.61 6.42 13.90
N TYR A 25 -5.75 5.69 12.79
CA TYR A 25 -4.66 5.42 11.86
C TYR A 25 -4.13 6.69 11.18
N ARG A 26 -5.00 7.66 10.88
CA ARG A 26 -4.57 8.95 10.35
C ARG A 26 -3.72 9.71 11.37
N LEU A 27 -4.20 9.87 12.60
CA LEU A 27 -3.45 10.51 13.70
C LEU A 27 -2.09 9.83 13.93
N MET A 28 -2.06 8.49 13.89
CA MET A 28 -0.79 7.77 13.90
C MET A 28 0.14 8.18 12.75
N ARG A 29 -0.34 8.19 11.52
CA ARG A 29 0.51 8.51 10.36
C ARG A 29 1.01 9.95 10.40
N GLU A 30 0.29 10.83 11.10
CA GLU A 30 0.70 12.21 11.40
C GLU A 30 1.69 12.30 12.59
N GLY A 31 1.95 11.18 13.27
CA GLY A 31 2.96 11.08 14.34
C GLY A 31 2.39 11.24 15.76
N MET A 32 1.07 11.27 15.93
CA MET A 32 0.43 11.37 17.23
C MET A 32 0.62 10.10 18.07
N SER A 33 0.55 10.27 19.39
CA SER A 33 0.60 9.18 20.35
C SER A 33 -0.67 8.35 20.29
N TRP A 34 -0.52 7.03 20.24
CA TRP A 34 -1.63 6.09 20.27
C TRP A 34 -2.17 5.87 21.68
N SER A 35 -1.31 5.99 22.70
CA SER A 35 -1.70 5.86 24.11
C SER A 35 -2.02 7.22 24.77
N GLY A 36 -2.15 8.30 23.99
CA GLY A 36 -2.44 9.64 24.54
C GLY A 36 -1.38 10.16 25.51
N ARG A 37 -0.13 9.70 25.39
CA ARG A 37 0.98 9.97 26.33
C ARG A 37 0.74 9.48 27.76
N GLU A 38 -0.05 8.42 27.93
CA GLU A 38 -0.13 7.67 29.17
C GLU A 38 1.27 7.16 29.57
N ALA A 39 1.61 7.30 30.86
CA ALA A 39 2.91 6.87 31.35
C ALA A 39 2.89 5.36 31.62
N ASN A 40 4.02 4.69 31.39
CA ASN A 40 4.18 3.31 31.82
C ASN A 40 4.01 3.19 33.33
N CYS A 41 3.36 2.11 33.76
CA CYS A 41 3.16 1.82 35.17
C CYS A 41 4.04 0.65 35.64
N VAL A 42 4.63 0.78 36.82
CA VAL A 42 5.35 -0.30 37.53
C VAL A 42 4.74 -0.47 38.89
N PHE A 43 4.30 -1.69 39.19
CA PHE A 43 3.63 -2.03 40.43
C PHE A 43 4.49 -3.01 41.23
N LEU A 44 4.90 -2.61 42.43
CA LEU A 44 5.61 -3.47 43.37
C LEU A 44 4.60 -4.34 44.10
N ASN A 45 4.80 -5.66 44.05
CA ASN A 45 3.99 -6.62 44.79
C ASN A 45 4.32 -6.55 46.30
N LEU A 46 3.32 -6.28 47.13
CA LEU A 46 3.39 -6.26 48.59
C LEU A 46 2.74 -7.53 49.14
N ASP A 47 3.53 -8.60 49.21
CA ASP A 47 3.16 -9.89 49.82
C ASP A 47 2.03 -10.66 49.13
N GLY A 48 1.91 -10.52 47.80
CA GLY A 48 0.98 -11.28 46.96
C GLY A 48 -0.49 -10.83 47.04
N ARG A 49 -0.80 -9.81 47.87
CA ARG A 49 -2.18 -9.36 48.12
C ARG A 49 -2.47 -7.95 47.65
N ARG A 50 -1.46 -7.10 47.58
CA ARG A 50 -1.59 -5.68 47.21
C ARG A 50 -0.43 -5.28 46.31
N PHE A 51 -0.62 -4.18 45.60
CA PHE A 51 0.41 -3.56 44.78
C PHE A 51 0.59 -2.11 45.19
N SER A 52 1.84 -1.64 45.18
CA SER A 52 2.18 -0.22 45.30
C SER A 52 2.64 0.30 43.94
N ASP A 53 2.10 1.45 43.52
CA ASP A 53 2.60 2.14 42.34
C ASP A 53 3.98 2.73 42.64
N VAL A 54 5.00 2.19 41.98
CA VAL A 54 6.40 2.62 42.06
C VAL A 54 6.90 3.16 40.73
N SER A 55 6.00 3.53 39.81
CA SER A 55 6.33 3.95 38.45
C SER A 55 7.33 5.10 38.43
N GLY A 56 7.10 6.14 39.25
CA GLY A 56 7.98 7.31 39.31
C GLY A 56 9.38 7.00 39.85
N ILE A 57 9.46 6.22 40.94
CA ILE A 57 10.74 5.92 41.61
C ILE A 57 11.54 4.84 40.87
N SER A 58 10.89 3.97 40.09
CA SER A 58 11.57 2.97 39.25
C SER A 58 12.30 3.60 38.06
N GLY A 59 11.99 4.86 37.72
CA GLY A 59 12.50 5.52 36.51
C GLY A 59 11.91 4.97 35.21
N ALA A 60 10.87 4.13 35.27
CA ALA A 60 10.25 3.51 34.10
C ALA A 60 9.00 4.25 33.60
N ASN A 61 8.54 5.32 34.26
CA ASN A 61 7.32 6.09 33.98
C ASN A 61 7.38 6.98 32.72
N PHE A 62 7.90 6.46 31.62
CA PHE A 62 7.96 7.17 30.35
C PHE A 62 6.57 7.35 29.75
N LYS A 63 6.31 8.51 29.14
CA LYS A 63 5.09 8.82 28.37
C LYS A 63 5.20 8.43 26.89
N ASP A 64 6.15 7.56 26.58
CA ASP A 64 6.42 7.10 25.23
C ASP A 64 5.38 6.06 24.80
N ASP A 65 5.14 5.91 23.50
CA ASP A 65 4.27 4.85 22.99
C ASP A 65 4.98 3.48 23.00
N ALA A 66 5.20 2.91 24.18
CA ALA A 66 5.77 1.56 24.33
C ALA A 66 4.83 0.49 23.76
N ARG A 67 5.34 -0.41 22.93
CA ARG A 67 4.55 -1.47 22.28
C ARG A 67 5.15 -2.85 22.42
N GLY A 68 6.47 -2.96 22.51
CA GLY A 68 7.15 -4.22 22.82
C GLY A 68 7.89 -4.11 24.15
N LEU A 69 7.94 -5.22 24.86
CA LEU A 69 8.67 -5.39 26.12
C LEU A 69 9.45 -6.70 26.03
N ALA A 70 10.75 -6.67 26.34
CA ALA A 70 11.54 -7.88 26.49
C ALA A 70 12.28 -7.84 27.83
N LEU A 71 12.00 -8.82 28.67
CA LEU A 71 12.69 -9.02 29.95
C LEU A 71 13.92 -9.88 29.75
N VAL A 72 15.05 -9.50 30.35
CA VAL A 72 16.31 -10.22 30.26
C VAL A 72 17.23 -9.79 31.39
N ASP A 73 18.00 -10.71 31.96
CA ASP A 73 19.16 -10.39 32.79
C ASP A 73 20.36 -10.25 31.84
N TRP A 74 20.69 -9.00 31.45
CA TRP A 74 21.55 -8.73 30.29
C TRP A 74 23.04 -8.89 30.59
N ASP A 75 23.45 -8.55 31.81
CA ASP A 75 24.80 -8.75 32.35
C ASP A 75 24.94 -10.00 33.23
N PHE A 76 23.86 -10.74 33.46
CA PHE A 76 23.86 -12.00 34.23
C PHE A 76 24.13 -11.80 35.73
N ASP A 77 23.77 -10.65 36.28
CA ASP A 77 23.92 -10.33 37.71
C ASP A 77 22.73 -10.81 38.56
N GLY A 78 21.67 -11.31 37.90
CA GLY A 78 20.46 -11.81 38.53
C GLY A 78 19.34 -10.78 38.67
N ALA A 79 19.62 -9.51 38.39
CA ALA A 79 18.62 -8.46 38.28
C ALA A 79 18.02 -8.47 36.87
N VAL A 80 16.69 -8.55 36.80
CA VAL A 80 16.01 -8.54 35.49
C VAL A 80 15.99 -7.12 34.95
N ASP A 81 16.58 -6.94 33.77
CA ASP A 81 16.57 -5.73 32.96
C ASP A 81 15.39 -5.72 31.98
N ILE A 82 15.17 -4.53 31.41
CA ILE A 82 14.05 -4.28 30.52
C ILE A 82 14.52 -3.59 29.24
N TRP A 83 14.13 -4.17 28.10
CA TRP A 83 14.10 -3.47 26.83
C TRP A 83 12.67 -3.05 26.47
N PHE A 84 12.49 -1.76 26.17
CA PHE A 84 11.27 -1.25 25.55
C PHE A 84 11.49 -1.03 24.07
N LYS A 85 10.50 -1.43 23.28
CA LYS A 85 10.36 -0.98 21.90
C LYS A 85 9.20 0.01 21.84
N ASN A 86 9.52 1.26 21.54
CA ASN A 86 8.55 2.31 21.33
C ASN A 86 8.16 2.44 19.86
N ARG A 87 6.97 2.97 19.62
CA ARG A 87 6.55 3.44 18.30
C ARG A 87 7.14 4.83 18.00
N SER A 88 7.15 5.71 19.00
CA SER A 88 7.77 7.04 18.94
C SER A 88 9.26 6.97 19.24
N ALA A 89 9.98 8.06 18.94
CA ALA A 89 11.36 8.21 19.41
C ALA A 89 11.35 8.48 20.94
N PRO A 90 12.34 7.96 21.68
CA PRO A 90 13.35 7.02 21.23
C PRO A 90 12.74 5.63 21.00
N GLN A 91 13.08 4.99 19.87
CA GLN A 91 12.41 3.75 19.44
C GLN A 91 12.79 2.53 20.28
N VAL A 92 13.96 2.57 20.93
CA VAL A 92 14.43 1.52 21.82
C VAL A 92 14.92 2.18 23.10
N ARG A 93 14.57 1.60 24.24
CA ARG A 93 15.15 1.96 25.54
C ARG A 93 15.62 0.71 26.25
N PHE A 94 16.73 0.85 26.97
CA PHE A 94 17.21 -0.14 27.91
C PHE A 94 17.14 0.44 29.32
N LEU A 95 16.55 -0.30 30.24
CA LEU A 95 16.57 0.01 31.67
C LEU A 95 17.39 -1.07 32.34
N HIS A 96 18.58 -0.66 32.79
CA HIS A 96 19.47 -1.49 33.59
C HIS A 96 18.98 -1.48 35.04
N ASN A 97 18.64 -2.64 35.57
CA ASN A 97 18.17 -2.78 36.93
C ASN A 97 19.35 -2.79 37.90
N ARG A 98 19.50 -1.71 38.67
CA ARG A 98 20.59 -1.54 39.64
C ARG A 98 20.12 -1.57 41.08
N LEU A 99 18.98 -2.20 41.34
CA LEU A 99 18.46 -2.27 42.70
C LEU A 99 19.42 -3.08 43.57
N ALA A 100 20.13 -2.41 44.48
CA ALA A 100 21.06 -3.04 45.40
C ALA A 100 20.32 -3.89 46.45
N GLY A 101 20.86 -5.06 46.79
CA GLY A 101 20.39 -5.86 47.90
C GLY A 101 21.05 -7.24 47.97
N ASP A 102 20.88 -7.91 49.11
CA ASP A 102 21.43 -9.25 49.38
C ASP A 102 20.46 -10.38 48.95
N ASN A 103 19.53 -10.07 48.04
CA ASN A 103 18.55 -11.03 47.57
C ASN A 103 19.21 -12.02 46.62
N GLY A 104 18.94 -13.31 46.81
CA GLY A 104 19.44 -14.36 45.92
C GLY A 104 18.60 -14.52 44.67
N PHE A 105 19.17 -15.10 43.62
CA PHE A 105 18.45 -15.50 42.41
C PHE A 105 18.77 -16.95 42.00
N LEU A 106 17.94 -17.52 41.13
CA LEU A 106 18.23 -18.73 40.36
C LEU A 106 17.74 -18.50 38.93
N SER A 107 18.57 -18.78 37.93
CA SER A 107 18.16 -18.71 36.52
C SER A 107 18.30 -20.08 35.86
N LEU A 108 17.23 -20.54 35.20
CA LEU A 108 17.17 -21.86 34.60
C LEU A 108 16.89 -21.76 33.11
N ARG A 109 17.71 -22.43 32.30
CA ARG A 109 17.40 -22.70 30.90
C ARG A 109 16.98 -24.14 30.76
N LEU A 110 15.99 -24.39 29.91
CA LEU A 110 15.48 -25.73 29.66
C LEU A 110 15.91 -26.21 28.28
N ARG A 111 16.12 -27.52 28.14
CA ARG A 111 16.28 -28.20 26.86
C ARG A 111 15.46 -29.48 26.84
N GLY A 112 14.39 -29.49 26.05
CA GLY A 112 13.62 -30.69 25.78
C GLY A 112 14.37 -31.64 24.86
N THR A 113 14.20 -32.95 25.09
CA THR A 113 14.77 -34.03 24.26
C THR A 113 13.68 -34.87 23.60
N SER A 114 12.61 -35.18 24.34
CA SER A 114 11.37 -35.77 23.80
C SER A 114 10.26 -34.72 23.57
N THR A 115 10.44 -33.51 24.10
CA THR A 115 9.58 -32.34 23.87
C THR A 115 10.25 -31.32 22.93
N ASN A 116 9.61 -30.16 22.69
CA ASN A 116 10.23 -29.12 21.88
C ASN A 116 11.59 -28.70 22.48
N ARG A 117 12.59 -28.50 21.62
CA ARG A 117 14.00 -28.32 22.03
C ARG A 117 14.22 -27.21 23.05
N ASP A 118 13.40 -26.16 23.01
CA ASP A 118 13.52 -25.00 23.89
C ASP A 118 12.73 -25.16 25.20
N GLY A 119 12.00 -26.25 25.41
CA GLY A 119 11.19 -26.50 26.61
C GLY A 119 9.98 -25.57 26.73
N ILE A 120 9.52 -24.95 25.64
CA ILE A 120 8.37 -24.03 25.65
C ILE A 120 7.12 -24.76 26.19
N GLY A 121 6.41 -24.10 27.10
CA GLY A 121 5.25 -24.64 27.81
C GLY A 121 5.58 -25.41 29.08
N ALA A 122 6.85 -25.73 29.35
CA ALA A 122 7.23 -26.39 30.59
C ALA A 122 7.00 -25.47 31.80
N ARG A 123 6.53 -26.05 32.91
CA ARG A 123 6.36 -25.37 34.20
C ARG A 123 7.47 -25.82 35.15
N VAL A 124 8.13 -24.86 35.79
CA VAL A 124 9.18 -25.10 36.77
C VAL A 124 8.73 -24.64 38.13
N GLU A 125 8.89 -25.50 39.12
CA GLU A 125 8.60 -25.25 40.53
C GLU A 125 9.92 -25.29 41.33
N VAL A 126 10.23 -24.24 42.06
CA VAL A 126 11.41 -24.14 42.92
C VAL A 126 10.94 -24.15 44.37
N TYR A 127 11.44 -25.10 45.16
CA TYR A 127 11.12 -25.25 46.57
C TYR A 127 12.28 -24.74 47.43
N LEU A 128 11.98 -23.88 48.40
CA LEU A 128 12.95 -23.22 49.28
C LEU A 128 12.82 -23.72 50.72
N SER A 129 13.93 -23.74 51.46
CA SER A 129 13.96 -24.15 52.87
C SER A 129 13.44 -23.04 53.80
N GLY A 130 12.43 -23.28 54.65
CA GLY A 130 11.89 -22.29 55.61
C GLY A 130 10.51 -22.59 56.23
N GLU A 131 10.00 -21.70 57.10
CA GLU A 131 8.75 -21.84 57.88
C GLU A 131 7.46 -21.72 57.06
N SER A 132 7.51 -21.20 55.84
CA SER A 132 6.47 -21.41 54.83
C SER A 132 7.06 -22.25 53.70
N SER A 133 6.30 -23.21 53.22
CA SER A 133 6.59 -24.02 52.05
C SER A 133 6.54 -23.17 50.78
N ASP A 134 7.44 -22.20 50.69
CA ASP A 134 7.53 -21.19 49.65
C ASP A 134 7.97 -21.87 48.36
N ARG A 135 6.97 -22.18 47.55
CA ARG A 135 7.13 -22.70 46.20
C ARG A 135 7.00 -21.56 45.21
N LEU A 136 8.07 -21.30 44.47
CA LEU A 136 8.05 -20.36 43.35
C LEU A 136 7.73 -21.13 42.07
N VAL A 137 6.82 -20.59 41.25
CA VAL A 137 6.41 -21.23 39.99
C VAL A 137 6.60 -20.27 38.83
N ARG A 138 7.18 -20.78 37.74
CA ARG A 138 7.26 -20.10 36.45
C ARG A 138 6.93 -21.08 35.32
N THR A 139 6.39 -20.55 34.24
CA THR A 139 6.17 -21.29 33.00
C THR A 139 7.00 -20.65 31.89
N LEU A 140 7.63 -21.46 31.06
CA LEU A 140 8.38 -20.96 29.91
C LEU A 140 7.43 -20.67 28.75
N HIS A 141 7.38 -19.41 28.31
CA HIS A 141 6.48 -18.96 27.26
C HIS A 141 7.23 -18.63 25.96
N ALA A 142 6.53 -18.77 24.83
CA ALA A 142 6.90 -18.19 23.54
C ALA A 142 5.80 -17.21 23.10
N GLY A 143 6.18 -16.08 22.50
CA GLY A 143 5.27 -14.97 22.19
C GLY A 143 4.90 -14.13 23.40
N ASP A 144 5.87 -13.78 24.26
CA ASP A 144 5.66 -12.94 25.44
C ASP A 144 5.78 -11.45 25.10
N GLY A 145 4.65 -10.73 25.16
CA GLY A 145 4.51 -9.34 24.74
C GLY A 145 4.16 -9.16 23.25
N TYR A 146 3.82 -7.93 22.85
CA TYR A 146 3.41 -7.64 21.47
C TYR A 146 4.64 -7.44 20.55
N LEU A 147 4.79 -8.36 19.58
CA LEU A 147 5.94 -8.41 18.65
C LEU A 147 7.31 -8.44 19.36
N SER A 148 7.36 -9.06 20.53
CA SER A 148 8.55 -9.18 21.37
C SER A 148 8.67 -10.61 21.92
N GLN A 149 9.83 -10.92 22.50
CA GLN A 149 10.07 -12.17 23.20
C GLN A 149 11.06 -11.91 24.34
N SER A 150 10.59 -12.05 25.58
CA SER A 150 11.45 -12.12 26.76
C SER A 150 12.41 -13.30 26.68
N THR A 151 13.50 -13.24 27.43
CA THR A 151 14.48 -14.31 27.52
C THR A 151 13.86 -15.68 27.80
N LYS A 152 14.49 -16.76 27.29
CA LYS A 152 14.09 -18.15 27.59
C LYS A 152 14.66 -18.65 28.94
N TRP A 153 15.41 -17.79 29.63
CA TRP A 153 15.86 -18.07 30.99
C TRP A 153 14.70 -17.82 31.96
N LEU A 154 14.36 -18.83 32.75
CA LEU A 154 13.40 -18.71 33.84
C LEU A 154 14.10 -18.12 35.06
N HIS A 155 13.77 -16.89 35.39
CA HIS A 155 14.33 -16.18 36.54
C HIS A 155 13.44 -16.34 37.78
N PHE A 156 14.08 -16.70 38.89
CA PHE A 156 13.48 -16.82 40.21
C PHE A 156 14.22 -15.90 41.19
N GLY A 157 13.54 -14.87 41.68
CA GLY A 157 14.02 -14.11 42.83
C GLY A 157 13.77 -14.90 44.11
N LEU A 158 14.83 -15.23 44.83
CA LEU A 158 14.79 -16.07 46.04
C LEU A 158 14.69 -15.25 47.33
N GLY A 159 14.74 -13.92 47.24
CA GLY A 159 14.79 -13.04 48.40
C GLY A 159 15.98 -13.40 49.30
N ARG A 160 15.80 -13.35 50.62
CA ARG A 160 16.84 -13.74 51.61
C ARG A 160 16.88 -15.24 51.90
N ALA A 161 16.24 -16.09 51.08
CA ALA A 161 16.18 -17.52 51.32
C ALA A 161 17.58 -18.14 51.43
N ARG A 162 17.72 -19.12 52.34
CA ARG A 162 19.01 -19.71 52.69
C ARG A 162 19.42 -20.83 51.72
N GLN A 163 18.49 -21.68 51.28
CA GLN A 163 18.80 -22.84 50.43
C GLN A 163 17.64 -23.21 49.49
N ILE A 164 17.99 -23.70 48.30
CA ILE A 164 17.07 -24.35 47.36
C ILE A 164 17.04 -25.84 47.71
N GLU A 165 15.87 -26.38 48.04
CA GLU A 165 15.72 -27.80 48.38
C GLU A 165 15.71 -28.67 47.12
N ARG A 166 14.86 -28.30 46.17
CA ARG A 166 14.68 -29.02 44.91
C ARG A 166 13.98 -28.16 43.86
N VAL A 167 14.21 -28.50 42.60
CA VAL A 167 13.56 -27.91 41.44
C VAL A 167 12.82 -29.01 40.68
N VAL A 168 11.54 -28.80 40.41
CA VAL A 168 10.73 -29.73 39.62
C VAL A 168 10.43 -29.10 38.28
N VAL A 169 10.73 -29.82 37.19
CA VAL A 169 10.33 -29.45 35.84
C VAL A 169 9.19 -30.35 35.40
N HIS A 170 8.05 -29.74 35.11
CA HIS A 170 6.93 -30.34 34.41
C HIS A 170 7.08 -30.04 32.92
N TRP A 171 7.51 -31.03 32.16
CA TRP A 171 7.73 -30.89 30.72
C TRP A 171 6.40 -30.81 29.97
N SER A 172 6.40 -30.18 28.80
CA SER A 172 5.18 -30.01 27.99
C SER A 172 4.58 -31.33 27.50
N GLY A 173 5.37 -32.41 27.51
CA GLY A 173 4.92 -33.78 27.18
C GLY A 173 4.23 -34.52 28.32
N GLY A 174 4.10 -33.90 29.51
CA GLY A 174 3.43 -34.48 30.69
C GLY A 174 4.38 -35.15 31.68
N GLU A 175 5.62 -35.43 31.27
CA GLU A 175 6.67 -35.96 32.16
C GLU A 175 7.07 -34.93 33.22
N LYS A 176 7.49 -35.44 34.38
CA LYS A 176 7.95 -34.66 35.52
C LYS A 176 9.32 -35.15 35.95
N GLU A 177 10.26 -34.21 36.11
CA GLU A 177 11.61 -34.50 36.59
C GLU A 177 11.96 -33.60 37.76
N GLU A 178 12.78 -34.13 38.67
CA GLU A 178 13.25 -33.44 39.86
C GLU A 178 14.77 -33.31 39.82
N PHE A 179 15.25 -32.11 40.13
CA PHE A 179 16.64 -31.75 40.15
C PHE A 179 17.00 -31.20 41.54
N SER A 180 18.12 -31.66 42.08
CA SER A 180 18.65 -31.23 43.39
C SER A 180 20.09 -30.69 43.24
N GLY A 181 20.64 -30.11 44.31
CA GLY A 181 22.01 -29.58 44.30
C GLY A 181 22.18 -28.24 43.57
N LEU A 182 21.09 -27.52 43.27
CA LEU A 182 21.17 -26.17 42.72
C LEU A 182 21.49 -25.16 43.81
N GLU A 183 22.39 -24.23 43.51
CA GLU A 183 22.81 -23.17 44.42
C GLU A 183 22.17 -21.83 44.05
N LYS A 184 22.02 -20.95 45.04
CA LYS A 184 21.61 -19.55 44.81
C LYS A 184 22.72 -18.79 44.08
N ASN A 185 22.33 -17.75 43.34
CA ASN A 185 23.19 -16.87 42.56
C ASN A 185 23.96 -17.59 41.45
N ARG A 186 23.29 -18.57 40.84
CA ARG A 186 23.83 -19.41 39.77
C ARG A 186 22.81 -19.57 38.66
N GLN A 187 23.32 -19.94 37.49
CA GLN A 187 22.54 -20.23 36.31
C GLN A 187 22.78 -21.67 35.88
N TYR A 188 21.72 -22.39 35.52
CA TYR A 188 21.81 -23.79 35.12
C TYR A 188 21.05 -24.08 33.81
N LEU A 189 21.57 -25.04 33.06
CA LEU A 189 20.84 -25.72 31.99
C LEU A 189 20.28 -27.04 32.54
N LEU A 190 18.97 -27.22 32.46
CA LEU A 190 18.28 -28.47 32.78
C LEU A 190 17.88 -29.15 31.46
N VAL A 191 18.37 -30.37 31.26
CA VAL A 191 18.11 -31.16 30.06
C VAL A 191 17.13 -32.27 30.42
N GLN A 192 16.06 -32.43 29.64
CA GLN A 192 15.09 -33.51 29.84
C GLN A 192 15.77 -34.88 29.69
N GLY A 193 15.56 -35.76 30.67
CA GLY A 193 16.24 -37.05 30.79
C GLY A 193 17.69 -36.95 31.27
N GLY A 194 18.15 -35.77 31.68
CA GLY A 194 19.50 -35.55 32.19
C GLY A 194 19.63 -35.89 33.67
N GLU A 195 20.74 -36.51 34.06
CA GLU A 195 20.97 -36.98 35.44
C GLU A 195 21.23 -35.84 36.44
N ALA A 196 21.76 -34.69 36.00
CA ALA A 196 22.13 -33.58 36.88
C ALA A 196 21.99 -32.20 36.21
N PRO A 197 21.73 -31.13 36.98
CA PRO A 197 21.80 -29.75 36.50
C PRO A 197 23.18 -29.41 35.95
N GLN A 198 23.24 -28.80 34.78
CA GLN A 198 24.50 -28.35 34.19
C GLN A 198 24.73 -26.89 34.56
N LEU A 199 25.75 -26.62 35.39
CA LEU A 199 26.13 -25.25 35.72
C LEU A 199 26.52 -24.50 34.44
N TRP A 200 25.90 -23.35 34.21
CA TRP A 200 26.21 -22.49 33.08
C TRP A 200 26.98 -21.27 33.57
N GLN A 201 28.13 -21.03 32.96
CA GLN A 201 28.95 -19.86 33.27
C GLN A 201 28.59 -18.74 32.29
N PRO A 202 28.12 -17.58 32.79
CA PRO A 202 27.88 -16.44 31.93
C PRO A 202 29.19 -15.92 31.32
N PRO A 203 29.16 -15.45 30.07
CA PRO A 203 30.31 -14.73 29.51
C PRO A 203 30.56 -13.47 30.34
N GLU A 204 31.82 -13.13 30.59
CA GLU A 204 32.16 -11.86 31.22
C GLU A 204 31.65 -10.69 30.36
N ARG A 205 30.77 -9.87 30.93
CA ARG A 205 30.20 -8.68 30.28
C ARG A 205 30.33 -7.49 31.21
N THR A 206 31.11 -6.49 30.81
CA THR A 206 31.12 -5.19 31.49
C THR A 206 30.23 -4.22 30.74
N LEU A 207 29.06 -3.90 31.30
CA LEU A 207 28.16 -2.89 30.75
C LEU A 207 28.61 -1.48 31.17
N SER A 208 29.39 -0.81 30.31
CA SER A 208 29.65 0.63 30.46
C SER A 208 28.60 1.43 29.70
N LEU A 209 27.38 1.49 30.24
CA LEU A 209 26.31 2.28 29.65
C LEU A 209 26.35 3.70 30.20
N LYS A 210 26.71 4.66 29.35
CA LYS A 210 26.53 6.08 29.62
C LYS A 210 25.12 6.45 29.17
N GLY A 211 24.33 7.00 30.08
CA GLY A 211 23.03 7.57 29.72
C GLY A 211 23.26 8.71 28.74
N GLU A 212 22.88 8.50 27.48
CA GLU A 212 22.95 9.54 26.47
C GLU A 212 21.57 10.19 26.32
N ASN A 213 21.52 11.51 26.52
CA ASN A 213 20.36 12.28 26.09
C ASN A 213 20.38 12.29 24.57
N LEU A 214 19.61 11.39 23.95
CA LEU A 214 19.46 11.34 22.51
C LEU A 214 19.04 12.74 22.00
N LYS A 215 19.98 13.45 21.40
CA LYS A 215 19.70 14.74 20.78
C LYS A 215 18.96 14.45 19.49
N ALA A 216 17.74 14.95 19.40
CA ALA A 216 17.03 14.92 18.13
C ALA A 216 17.90 15.65 17.08
N PRO A 217 18.07 15.08 15.87
CA PRO A 217 18.79 15.78 14.82
C PRO A 217 18.08 17.11 14.52
N VAL A 218 18.87 18.13 14.18
CA VAL A 218 18.32 19.43 13.78
C VAL A 218 17.50 19.23 12.52
N ALA A 219 16.26 19.73 12.52
CA ALA A 219 15.43 19.68 11.34
C ALA A 219 16.07 20.53 10.24
N THR A 220 16.47 19.88 9.14
CA THR A 220 17.15 20.54 8.01
C THR A 220 16.18 21.23 7.05
N GLY A 221 14.87 21.00 7.20
CA GLY A 221 13.86 21.40 6.21
C GLY A 221 13.97 20.66 4.88
N LYS A 222 14.88 19.68 4.77
CA LYS A 222 15.19 18.93 3.54
C LYS A 222 14.97 17.43 3.77
N ALA A 223 14.37 16.75 2.80
CA ALA A 223 14.32 15.29 2.76
C ALA A 223 14.46 14.79 1.31
N ARG A 224 15.41 13.86 1.12
CA ARG A 224 15.58 13.06 -0.09
C ARG A 224 14.96 11.69 0.15
N ILE A 225 14.06 11.27 -0.72
CA ILE A 225 13.28 10.04 -0.55
C ILE A 225 13.36 9.23 -1.83
N VAL A 226 14.31 8.30 -1.90
CA VAL A 226 14.39 7.32 -2.99
C VAL A 226 13.27 6.31 -2.83
N LEU A 227 12.54 6.04 -3.91
CA LEU A 227 11.47 5.07 -3.92
C LEU A 227 12.00 3.72 -4.42
N ALA A 228 11.97 2.71 -3.53
CA ALA A 228 12.26 1.33 -3.91
C ALA A 228 11.24 0.77 -4.94
N ALA A 229 10.07 1.39 -5.00
CA ALA A 229 9.02 1.16 -5.96
C ALA A 229 8.88 2.39 -6.84
N ARG A 230 8.90 2.25 -8.17
CA ARG A 230 8.70 3.38 -9.09
C ARG A 230 7.27 3.40 -9.61
N PRO A 231 6.30 4.00 -8.90
CA PRO A 231 4.96 4.15 -9.44
C PRO A 231 5.02 5.03 -10.68
N SER A 232 4.25 4.67 -11.71
CA SER A 232 4.11 5.50 -12.89
C SER A 232 3.45 6.83 -12.53
N MET A 233 3.99 7.93 -13.03
CA MET A 233 3.36 9.23 -12.92
C MET A 233 2.04 9.21 -13.71
N PRO A 234 0.88 9.44 -13.08
CA PRO A 234 -0.40 9.45 -13.79
C PRO A 234 -0.48 10.58 -14.82
N PRO A 235 -1.33 10.44 -15.85
CA PRO A 235 -1.61 11.52 -16.78
C PRO A 235 -2.36 12.62 -16.03
N LEU A 236 -1.67 13.74 -15.79
CA LEU A 236 -2.20 14.91 -15.09
C LEU A 236 -1.96 16.15 -15.94
N ASP A 237 -2.85 17.13 -15.81
CA ASP A 237 -2.78 18.37 -16.56
C ASP A 237 -2.30 19.52 -15.66
N TYR A 238 -1.55 20.44 -16.25
CA TYR A 238 -1.13 21.70 -15.67
C TYR A 238 -1.57 22.84 -16.59
N ARG A 239 -1.50 24.08 -16.12
CA ARG A 239 -1.72 25.27 -16.94
C ARG A 239 -0.38 25.81 -17.42
N THR A 240 -0.23 26.11 -18.70
CA THR A 240 0.95 26.81 -19.21
C THR A 240 1.01 28.24 -18.65
N LEU A 241 2.11 28.97 -18.90
CA LEU A 241 2.18 30.40 -18.55
C LEU A 241 1.11 31.26 -19.25
N SER A 242 0.56 30.77 -20.37
CA SER A 242 -0.57 31.36 -21.09
C SER A 242 -1.95 30.83 -20.63
N GLU A 243 -2.01 30.12 -19.50
CA GLU A 243 -3.22 29.55 -18.88
C GLU A 243 -3.89 28.39 -19.66
N GLU A 244 -3.25 27.89 -20.72
CA GLU A 244 -3.76 26.77 -21.50
C GLU A 244 -3.54 25.45 -20.76
N LEU A 245 -4.54 24.55 -20.78
CA LEU A 245 -4.38 23.23 -20.19
C LEU A 245 -3.48 22.35 -21.06
N GLN A 246 -2.44 21.80 -20.45
CA GLN A 246 -1.50 20.90 -21.09
C GLN A 246 -1.23 19.67 -20.23
N ARG A 247 -1.11 18.51 -20.88
CA ARG A 247 -0.74 17.24 -20.23
C ARG A 247 0.74 17.25 -19.85
N VAL A 248 1.07 16.86 -18.62
CA VAL A 248 2.46 16.60 -18.21
C VAL A 248 3.02 15.47 -19.07
N ARG A 249 4.01 15.80 -19.90
CA ARG A 249 4.70 14.83 -20.76
C ARG A 249 5.78 14.12 -19.93
N THR A 250 5.42 12.99 -19.34
CA THR A 250 6.33 12.16 -18.54
C THR A 250 7.30 11.35 -19.40
N ARG A 251 6.99 11.20 -20.70
CA ARG A 251 7.87 10.62 -21.73
C ARG A 251 8.02 11.65 -22.85
N ARG A 252 9.02 12.53 -22.72
CA ARG A 252 9.27 13.63 -23.68
C ARG A 252 10.01 13.13 -24.91
N GLU A 253 11.16 12.52 -24.67
CA GLU A 253 12.09 11.98 -25.66
C GLU A 253 12.68 10.67 -25.14
N PRO A 254 13.06 9.71 -26.02
CA PRO A 254 13.71 8.49 -25.59
C PRO A 254 14.96 8.79 -24.75
N GLY A 255 14.99 8.30 -23.52
CA GLY A 255 16.15 8.44 -22.62
C GLY A 255 16.23 9.74 -21.82
N ARG A 256 15.23 10.64 -21.89
CA ARG A 256 15.21 11.87 -21.07
C ARG A 256 14.34 11.76 -19.84
N SER A 257 14.95 12.01 -18.67
CA SER A 257 14.27 12.11 -17.38
C SER A 257 13.64 13.49 -17.19
N LEU A 258 12.66 13.58 -16.28
CA LEU A 258 11.93 14.81 -15.96
C LEU A 258 12.04 15.13 -14.46
N LEU A 259 12.48 16.35 -14.15
CA LEU A 259 12.32 16.95 -12.84
C LEU A 259 11.05 17.80 -12.83
N LEU A 260 10.01 17.34 -12.13
CA LEU A 260 8.84 18.15 -11.83
C LEU A 260 9.10 18.95 -10.55
N ASN A 261 9.20 20.27 -10.65
CA ASN A 261 9.49 21.17 -9.54
C ASN A 261 8.23 21.95 -9.15
N LEU A 262 7.91 21.98 -7.86
CA LEU A 262 6.81 22.76 -7.28
C LEU A 262 7.41 23.95 -6.50
N TRP A 263 6.94 25.15 -6.82
CA TRP A 263 7.45 26.39 -6.26
C TRP A 263 6.33 27.42 -6.08
N ALA A 264 6.62 28.52 -5.39
CA ALA A 264 5.73 29.68 -5.31
C ALA A 264 6.54 30.97 -5.36
N SER A 265 5.95 32.04 -5.89
CA SER A 265 6.55 33.37 -5.99
C SER A 265 6.93 33.96 -4.62
N SER A 266 6.16 33.59 -3.58
CA SER A 266 6.38 33.98 -2.18
C SER A 266 7.41 33.12 -1.44
N CYS A 267 7.92 32.05 -2.06
CA CYS A 267 8.82 31.09 -1.43
C CYS A 267 10.31 31.48 -1.62
N ALA A 268 10.92 32.07 -0.58
CA ALA A 268 12.33 32.45 -0.63
C ALA A 268 13.31 31.28 -0.92
N PRO A 269 13.15 30.08 -0.33
CA PRO A 269 14.00 28.95 -0.68
C PRO A 269 13.83 28.48 -2.13
N CYS A 270 12.64 28.66 -2.71
CA CYS A 270 12.37 28.33 -4.12
C CYS A 270 13.14 29.25 -5.06
N LEU A 271 13.19 30.56 -4.76
CA LEU A 271 13.99 31.51 -5.55
C LEU A 271 15.48 31.12 -5.57
N VAL A 272 16.04 30.71 -4.43
CA VAL A 272 17.45 30.27 -4.35
C VAL A 272 17.68 29.03 -5.21
N GLU A 273 16.79 28.03 -5.08
CA GLU A 273 16.86 26.79 -5.86
C GLU A 273 16.74 27.05 -7.36
N MET A 274 15.76 27.83 -7.79
CA MET A 274 15.53 28.12 -9.21
C MET A 274 16.65 28.95 -9.82
N THR A 275 17.23 29.90 -9.08
CA THR A 275 18.39 30.67 -9.55
C THR A 275 19.59 29.74 -9.80
N GLU A 276 19.78 28.74 -8.94
CA GLU A 276 20.84 27.75 -9.11
C GLU A 276 20.58 26.84 -10.32
N PHE A 277 19.32 26.45 -10.57
CA PHE A 277 18.96 25.68 -11.76
C PHE A 277 19.22 26.49 -13.04
N THR A 278 18.87 27.78 -13.09
CA THR A 278 19.21 28.65 -14.23
C THR A 278 20.72 28.72 -14.44
N ARG A 279 21.50 28.91 -13.37
CA ARG A 279 22.97 29.02 -13.45
C ARG A 279 23.63 27.78 -14.01
N ARG A 280 23.03 26.60 -13.80
CA ARG A 280 23.55 25.30 -14.24
C ARG A 280 22.75 24.69 -15.39
N ALA A 281 22.00 25.49 -16.15
CA ALA A 281 21.06 24.98 -17.14
C ALA A 281 21.71 24.07 -18.21
N ASP A 282 22.92 24.40 -18.64
CA ASP A 282 23.68 23.58 -19.59
C ASP A 282 23.94 22.16 -19.06
N GLU A 283 24.21 22.01 -17.76
CA GLU A 283 24.47 20.70 -17.15
C GLU A 283 23.20 19.82 -17.10
N PHE A 284 22.03 20.41 -16.96
CA PHE A 284 20.75 19.68 -17.05
C PHE A 284 20.55 19.11 -18.45
N GLU A 285 20.87 19.90 -19.48
CA GLU A 285 20.76 19.50 -20.87
C GLU A 285 21.77 18.38 -21.21
N GLU A 286 23.04 18.55 -20.82
CA GLU A 286 24.09 17.54 -21.01
C GLU A 286 23.76 16.19 -20.36
N ARG A 287 23.04 16.21 -19.23
CA ARG A 287 22.61 15.01 -18.51
C ARG A 287 21.27 14.44 -18.99
N GLY A 288 20.65 15.02 -20.02
CA GLY A 288 19.36 14.55 -20.53
C GLY A 288 18.20 14.75 -19.55
N LEU A 289 18.28 15.75 -18.66
CA LEU A 289 17.24 16.05 -17.67
C LEU A 289 16.43 17.27 -18.11
N SER A 290 15.13 17.09 -18.32
CA SER A 290 14.21 18.22 -18.52
C SER A 290 13.66 18.70 -17.19
N VAL A 291 13.38 20.01 -17.08
CA VAL A 291 12.71 20.60 -15.90
C VAL A 291 11.34 21.13 -16.31
N LEU A 292 10.32 20.83 -15.50
CA LEU A 292 9.01 21.47 -15.55
C LEU A 292 8.75 22.11 -14.19
N ALA A 293 8.83 23.44 -14.13
CA ALA A 293 8.59 24.21 -12.90
C ALA A 293 7.14 24.70 -12.83
N LEU A 294 6.36 24.11 -11.93
CA LEU A 294 4.96 24.46 -11.71
C LEU A 294 4.81 25.32 -10.46
N SER A 295 4.32 26.54 -10.65
CA SER A 295 3.92 27.40 -9.55
C SER A 295 2.63 26.88 -8.90
N VAL A 296 2.60 26.93 -7.56
CA VAL A 296 1.41 26.68 -6.73
C VAL A 296 0.78 27.99 -6.22
N ASP A 297 1.22 29.13 -6.75
CA ASP A 297 0.57 30.41 -6.49
C ASP A 297 -0.90 30.36 -6.91
N LEU A 298 -1.74 31.14 -6.21
CA LEU A 298 -3.14 31.29 -6.59
C LEU A 298 -3.25 32.14 -7.87
N GLU A 299 -4.39 32.06 -8.56
CA GLU A 299 -4.61 32.76 -9.84
C GLU A 299 -4.34 34.28 -9.75
N GLU A 300 -4.65 34.89 -8.61
CA GLU A 300 -4.36 36.30 -8.32
C GLU A 300 -2.87 36.66 -8.23
N ASP A 301 -2.01 35.68 -8.01
CA ASP A 301 -0.55 35.82 -7.85
C ASP A 301 0.24 35.31 -9.09
N HIS A 302 -0.45 34.86 -10.15
CA HIS A 302 0.20 34.33 -11.36
C HIS A 302 1.12 35.37 -12.05
N ASP A 303 0.75 36.66 -12.03
CA ASP A 303 1.58 37.72 -12.59
C ASP A 303 2.90 37.89 -11.82
N ALA A 304 2.89 37.70 -10.50
CA ALA A 304 4.09 37.74 -9.67
C ALA A 304 5.03 36.57 -9.99
N ALA A 305 4.46 35.38 -10.23
CA ALA A 305 5.22 34.22 -10.67
C ALA A 305 5.87 34.44 -12.04
N ARG A 306 5.12 34.97 -13.03
CA ARG A 306 5.69 35.30 -14.36
C ARG A 306 6.83 36.32 -14.25
N ALA A 307 6.63 37.39 -13.48
CA ALA A 307 7.66 38.41 -13.26
C ALA A 307 8.91 37.83 -12.58
N LEU A 308 8.75 36.85 -11.68
CA LEU A 308 9.89 36.17 -11.06
C LEU A 308 10.68 35.35 -12.08
N LEU A 309 10.00 34.57 -12.92
CA LEU A 309 10.62 33.76 -13.97
C LEU A 309 11.40 34.61 -14.98
N GLU A 310 10.81 35.73 -15.42
CA GLU A 310 11.48 36.72 -16.27
C GLU A 310 12.73 37.31 -15.60
N ARG A 311 12.61 37.67 -14.31
CA ARG A 311 13.73 38.28 -13.55
C ARG A 311 14.93 37.35 -13.40
N ILE A 312 14.71 36.04 -13.30
CA ILE A 312 15.78 35.04 -13.19
C ILE A 312 16.19 34.45 -14.53
N ASP A 313 15.66 34.96 -15.65
CA ASP A 313 15.89 34.43 -17.00
C ASP A 313 15.69 32.92 -17.06
N TRP A 314 14.53 32.46 -16.59
CA TRP A 314 14.25 31.03 -16.43
C TRP A 314 14.33 30.28 -17.77
N PRO A 315 15.24 29.30 -17.92
CA PRO A 315 15.52 28.70 -19.23
C PRO A 315 14.67 27.45 -19.52
N PHE A 316 13.88 26.98 -18.56
CA PHE A 316 13.12 25.73 -18.67
C PHE A 316 11.62 25.98 -18.85
N GLU A 317 10.87 24.89 -19.06
CA GLU A 317 9.42 24.96 -19.12
C GLU A 317 8.83 25.31 -17.74
N ALA A 318 7.81 26.16 -17.75
CA ALA A 318 7.09 26.56 -16.54
C ALA A 318 5.59 26.68 -16.78
N GLY A 319 4.84 26.69 -15.68
CA GLY A 319 3.39 26.83 -15.69
C GLY A 319 2.83 26.90 -14.28
N PHE A 320 1.53 26.68 -14.16
CA PHE A 320 0.78 26.66 -12.90
C PHE A 320 0.16 25.29 -12.67
N THR A 321 0.11 24.88 -11.42
CA THR A 321 -0.55 23.63 -11.05
C THR A 321 -2.07 23.70 -11.22
N THR A 322 -2.70 22.55 -11.45
CA THR A 322 -4.15 22.39 -11.23
C THR A 322 -4.38 21.76 -9.86
N ASN A 323 -5.58 21.94 -9.29
CA ASN A 323 -5.97 21.24 -8.06
C ASN A 323 -5.84 19.72 -8.21
N GLU A 324 -6.24 19.19 -9.37
CA GLU A 324 -6.13 17.76 -9.68
C GLU A 324 -4.68 17.26 -9.59
N LEU A 325 -3.74 18.02 -10.18
CA LEU A 325 -2.32 17.67 -10.17
C LEU A 325 -1.75 17.72 -8.74
N LEU A 326 -2.05 18.77 -7.97
CA LEU A 326 -1.58 18.89 -6.58
C LEU A 326 -2.12 17.77 -5.69
N ASP A 327 -3.43 17.49 -5.78
CA ASP A 327 -4.07 16.40 -5.03
C ASP A 327 -3.45 15.05 -5.40
N ALA A 328 -3.22 14.81 -6.69
CA ALA A 328 -2.58 13.57 -7.14
C ALA A 328 -1.14 13.42 -6.61
N LEU A 329 -0.31 14.46 -6.67
CA LEU A 329 1.06 14.43 -6.14
C LEU A 329 1.10 14.19 -4.62
N ASP A 330 0.18 14.81 -3.88
CA ASP A 330 0.04 14.60 -2.44
C ASP A 330 -0.50 13.19 -2.11
N LEU A 331 -1.38 12.62 -2.93
CA LEU A 331 -1.83 11.23 -2.77
C LEU A 331 -0.72 10.23 -3.10
N ILE A 332 0.08 10.49 -4.14
CA ILE A 332 1.26 9.69 -4.50
C ILE A 332 2.19 9.60 -3.30
N GLN A 333 2.67 10.73 -2.77
CA GLN A 333 3.60 10.70 -1.64
C GLN A 333 2.98 10.08 -0.36
N ARG A 334 1.69 10.29 -0.08
CA ARG A 334 0.98 9.70 1.08
C ARG A 334 0.69 8.21 0.96
N SER A 335 0.66 7.68 -0.26
CA SER A 335 0.49 6.26 -0.54
C SER A 335 1.82 5.48 -0.38
N MET A 336 2.94 6.15 -0.65
CA MET A 336 4.30 5.60 -0.55
C MET A 336 4.89 5.71 0.86
N LEU A 337 4.54 6.76 1.60
CA LEU A 337 5.16 7.09 2.89
C LEU A 337 4.25 6.78 4.08
N ILE A 338 4.81 6.11 5.08
CA ILE A 338 4.10 5.82 6.34
C ILE A 338 3.81 7.10 7.12
N ARG A 339 4.78 8.03 7.17
CA ARG A 339 4.58 9.35 7.78
C ARG A 339 4.02 10.32 6.74
N ARG A 340 2.75 10.69 6.92
CA ARG A 340 2.05 11.61 6.03
C ARG A 340 2.31 13.03 6.49
N ARG A 341 3.27 13.70 5.85
CA ARG A 341 3.49 15.15 5.98
C ARG A 341 3.08 15.81 4.66
N PRO A 342 2.42 16.99 4.70
CA PRO A 342 2.15 17.77 3.49
C PRO A 342 3.43 18.01 2.68
N LEU A 343 3.28 18.24 1.38
CA LEU A 343 4.38 18.68 0.53
C LEU A 343 4.79 20.10 0.95
N PRO A 344 6.06 20.33 1.33
CA PRO A 344 6.56 21.68 1.55
C PRO A 344 6.85 22.36 0.21
N LEU A 345 7.24 23.64 0.25
CA LEU A 345 7.83 24.33 -0.89
C LEU A 345 9.29 24.70 -0.59
N PRO A 346 10.23 24.51 -1.54
CA PRO A 346 10.01 23.79 -2.80
C PRO A 346 9.81 22.28 -2.55
N ALA A 347 9.24 21.59 -3.53
CA ALA A 347 9.23 20.13 -3.58
C ALA A 347 9.45 19.68 -5.02
N SER A 348 10.17 18.58 -5.22
CA SER A 348 10.46 18.08 -6.57
C SER A 348 10.25 16.57 -6.67
N PHE A 349 9.87 16.11 -7.85
CA PHE A 349 9.73 14.70 -8.19
C PHE A 349 10.65 14.39 -9.37
N LEU A 350 11.60 13.48 -9.18
CA LEU A 350 12.38 12.94 -10.28
C LEU A 350 11.60 11.79 -10.91
N ILE A 351 11.30 11.95 -12.20
CA ILE A 351 10.56 11.00 -13.03
C ILE A 351 11.53 10.46 -14.07
N THR A 352 11.70 9.14 -14.12
CA THR A 352 12.59 8.46 -15.06
C THR A 352 12.12 8.61 -16.50
N ALA A 353 12.97 8.34 -17.49
CA ALA A 353 12.58 8.36 -18.90
C ALA A 353 11.47 7.33 -19.23
N SER A 354 11.34 6.28 -18.42
CA SER A 354 10.24 5.31 -18.50
C SER A 354 8.91 5.82 -17.91
N GLY A 355 8.91 6.99 -17.24
CA GLY A 355 7.75 7.64 -16.64
C GLY A 355 7.46 7.26 -15.18
N GLY A 356 8.39 6.56 -14.53
CA GLY A 356 8.26 6.15 -13.12
C GLY A 356 8.86 7.19 -12.17
N ILE A 357 8.24 7.42 -11.03
CA ILE A 357 8.77 8.34 -10.01
C ILE A 357 9.89 7.63 -9.25
N SER A 358 11.12 8.14 -9.30
CA SER A 358 12.29 7.52 -8.65
C SER A 358 12.62 8.16 -7.30
N VAL A 359 12.57 9.50 -7.21
CA VAL A 359 12.96 10.24 -6.00
C VAL A 359 11.97 11.37 -5.74
N ILE A 360 11.60 11.55 -4.47
CA ILE A 360 10.83 12.70 -3.99
C ILE A 360 11.75 13.56 -3.13
N TYR A 361 11.87 14.83 -3.47
CA TYR A 361 12.58 15.84 -2.72
C TYR A 361 11.58 16.76 -2.03
N LYS A 362 11.76 16.95 -0.73
CA LYS A 362 10.95 17.86 0.10
C LYS A 362 11.85 18.93 0.68
N GLY A 363 11.62 20.19 0.31
CA GLY A 363 12.52 21.31 0.59
C GLY A 363 13.61 21.44 -0.47
N PRO A 364 14.55 22.39 -0.28
CA PRO A 364 15.52 22.76 -1.31
C PRO A 364 16.43 21.60 -1.74
N LEU A 365 16.49 21.39 -3.04
CA LEU A 365 17.25 20.36 -3.74
C LEU A 365 18.69 20.84 -4.01
N ASP A 366 19.63 19.92 -3.77
CA ASP A 366 21.03 20.07 -4.16
C ASP A 366 21.21 19.48 -5.57
N VAL A 367 21.78 20.26 -6.50
CA VAL A 367 21.89 19.85 -7.92
C VAL A 367 22.90 18.72 -8.10
N ASP A 368 23.98 18.66 -7.30
CA ASP A 368 24.94 17.54 -7.39
C ASP A 368 24.29 16.25 -6.91
N GLN A 369 23.49 16.32 -5.84
CA GLN A 369 22.69 15.18 -5.39
C GLN A 369 21.66 14.74 -6.44
N LEU A 370 20.95 15.68 -7.08
CA LEU A 370 20.02 15.39 -8.17
C LEU A 370 20.71 14.62 -9.29
N PHE A 371 21.91 15.06 -9.68
CA PHE A 371 22.69 14.43 -10.74
C PHE A 371 23.21 13.04 -10.35
N SER A 372 23.57 12.82 -9.09
CA SER A 372 23.85 11.47 -8.58
C SER A 372 22.60 10.58 -8.59
N ASP A 373 21.42 11.16 -8.33
CA ASP A 373 20.16 10.42 -8.31
C ASP A 373 19.67 9.99 -9.69
N LEU A 374 20.15 10.62 -10.77
CA LEU A 374 19.91 10.16 -12.14
C LEU A 374 20.53 8.78 -12.40
N GLU A 375 21.68 8.49 -11.79
CA GLU A 375 22.34 7.18 -11.93
C GLU A 375 21.49 6.04 -11.36
N LEU A 376 20.51 6.36 -10.50
CA LEU A 376 19.58 5.36 -10.00
C LEU A 376 18.65 4.84 -11.09
N GLU A 377 18.46 5.53 -12.22
CA GLU A 377 17.54 5.10 -13.28
C GLU A 377 17.79 3.65 -13.72
N ASP A 378 19.06 3.27 -13.87
CA ASP A 378 19.47 1.91 -14.27
C ASP A 378 19.70 0.94 -13.09
N ALA A 379 19.50 1.41 -11.85
CA ALA A 379 19.71 0.58 -10.67
C ALA A 379 18.74 -0.61 -10.60
N SER A 380 19.28 -1.76 -10.23
CA SER A 380 18.51 -2.98 -9.96
C SER A 380 17.54 -2.77 -8.78
N PRO A 381 16.48 -3.59 -8.67
CA PRO A 381 15.54 -3.53 -7.54
C PRO A 381 16.23 -3.62 -6.16
N LEU A 382 17.35 -4.34 -6.06
CA LEU A 382 18.11 -4.47 -4.82
C LEU A 382 18.90 -3.20 -4.50
N GLU A 383 19.56 -2.59 -5.49
CA GLU A 383 20.27 -1.31 -5.33
C GLU A 383 19.33 -0.19 -4.92
N LEU A 384 18.14 -0.12 -5.53
CA LEU A 384 17.11 0.85 -5.14
C LEU A 384 16.64 0.67 -3.70
N ARG A 385 16.54 -0.57 -3.22
CA ARG A 385 16.21 -0.84 -1.81
C ARG A 385 17.27 -0.35 -0.86
N TYR A 386 18.54 -0.55 -1.19
CA TYR A 386 19.64 0.00 -0.40
C TYR A 386 19.62 1.53 -0.43
N ALA A 387 19.41 2.14 -1.60
CA ALA A 387 19.31 3.59 -1.73
C ALA A 387 18.09 4.20 -0.99
N ALA A 388 16.98 3.45 -0.89
CA ALA A 388 15.76 3.86 -0.18
C ALA A 388 15.82 3.62 1.34
N SER A 389 16.75 2.78 1.82
CA SER A 389 16.90 2.48 3.25
C SER A 389 18.02 3.33 3.85
N PRO A 390 17.73 4.14 4.88
CA PRO A 390 18.79 4.84 5.62
C PRO A 390 19.55 3.91 6.58
N LEU A 391 19.16 2.63 6.66
CA LEU A 391 19.74 1.63 7.54
C LEU A 391 20.66 0.70 6.77
N GLU A 392 21.87 0.52 7.29
CA GLU A 392 22.78 -0.54 6.86
C GLU A 392 22.20 -1.93 7.22
N GLY A 393 22.48 -2.93 6.39
CA GLY A 393 22.03 -4.29 6.66
C GLY A 393 22.08 -5.22 5.46
N ARG A 394 21.40 -6.36 5.58
CA ARG A 394 21.21 -7.34 4.50
C ARG A 394 19.73 -7.64 4.34
N TRP A 395 19.26 -7.65 3.10
CA TRP A 395 17.90 -8.07 2.79
C TRP A 395 17.79 -9.60 2.77
N LEU A 396 16.83 -10.14 3.51
CA LEU A 396 16.53 -11.59 3.49
C LEU A 396 15.77 -12.01 2.23
N PHE A 397 15.07 -11.07 1.59
CA PHE A 397 14.30 -11.28 0.37
C PHE A 397 14.76 -10.32 -0.71
N THR A 398 14.95 -10.79 -1.93
CA THR A 398 15.43 -9.98 -3.06
C THR A 398 14.31 -9.43 -3.93
N SER A 399 13.11 -10.03 -3.91
CA SER A 399 11.93 -9.56 -4.65
C SER A 399 11.16 -8.50 -3.85
N PHE A 400 10.69 -7.44 -4.54
CA PHE A 400 9.84 -6.39 -3.99
C PHE A 400 8.44 -6.47 -4.58
N GLU A 401 7.43 -6.58 -3.72
CA GLU A 401 6.02 -6.55 -4.13
C GLU A 401 5.59 -5.13 -4.52
N MET A 402 5.81 -4.76 -5.78
CA MET A 402 5.28 -3.54 -6.40
C MET A 402 3.75 -3.47 -6.31
N LEU A 403 3.09 -4.62 -6.42
CA LEU A 403 1.64 -4.75 -6.49
C LEU A 403 0.93 -4.10 -5.29
N GLY A 404 1.42 -4.34 -4.07
CA GLY A 404 0.79 -3.82 -2.85
C GLY A 404 0.88 -2.30 -2.71
N VAL A 405 1.92 -1.69 -3.28
CA VAL A 405 2.13 -0.23 -3.32
C VAL A 405 1.20 0.39 -4.35
N THR A 406 1.22 -0.13 -5.58
CA THR A 406 0.41 0.39 -6.69
C THR A 406 -1.09 0.23 -6.43
N ILE A 407 -1.55 -0.91 -5.91
CA ILE A 407 -2.98 -1.09 -5.52
C ILE A 407 -3.42 -0.03 -4.50
N ARG A 408 -2.55 0.33 -3.56
CA ARG A 408 -2.83 1.38 -2.56
C ARG A 408 -3.00 2.73 -3.23
N LEU A 409 -2.08 3.10 -4.12
CA LEU A 409 -2.14 4.36 -4.86
C LEU A 409 -3.40 4.43 -5.72
N VAL A 410 -3.71 3.39 -6.49
CA VAL A 410 -4.91 3.32 -7.34
C VAL A 410 -6.19 3.53 -6.52
N ARG A 411 -6.28 2.91 -5.33
CA ARG A 411 -7.44 3.10 -4.44
C ARG A 411 -7.52 4.53 -3.90
N GLU A 412 -6.40 5.09 -3.44
CA GLU A 412 -6.36 6.46 -2.93
C GLU A 412 -6.76 7.47 -4.01
N LEU A 413 -6.27 7.33 -5.25
CA LEU A 413 -6.66 8.17 -6.39
C LEU A 413 -8.15 8.05 -6.69
N ARG A 414 -8.67 6.82 -6.82
CA ARG A 414 -10.10 6.57 -7.07
C ARG A 414 -10.99 7.15 -5.97
N ASP A 415 -10.63 6.94 -4.71
CA ASP A 415 -11.43 7.39 -3.57
C ASP A 415 -11.49 8.93 -3.46
N HIS A 416 -10.59 9.65 -4.15
CA HIS A 416 -10.59 11.11 -4.28
C HIS A 416 -11.11 11.61 -5.64
N GLY A 417 -11.75 10.75 -6.43
CA GLY A 417 -12.36 11.14 -7.72
C GLY A 417 -11.39 11.23 -8.90
N LEU A 418 -10.11 10.88 -8.70
CA LEU A 418 -9.08 10.88 -9.74
C LEU A 418 -9.10 9.57 -10.54
N THR A 419 -10.27 9.22 -11.08
CA THR A 419 -10.52 7.90 -11.70
C THR A 419 -9.65 7.69 -12.95
N GLU A 420 -9.35 8.74 -13.73
CA GLU A 420 -8.43 8.67 -14.88
C GLU A 420 -7.02 8.26 -14.46
N ALA A 421 -6.47 9.01 -13.50
CA ALA A 421 -5.17 8.77 -12.94
C ALA A 421 -5.08 7.37 -12.32
N ALA A 422 -6.12 6.97 -11.57
CA ALA A 422 -6.21 5.64 -10.99
C ALA A 422 -6.17 4.54 -12.05
N ALA A 423 -6.95 4.67 -13.12
CA ALA A 423 -6.97 3.71 -14.22
C ALA A 423 -5.63 3.65 -14.96
N ALA A 424 -5.00 4.80 -15.21
CA ALA A 424 -3.70 4.85 -15.88
C ALA A 424 -2.60 4.18 -15.06
N VAL A 425 -2.53 4.45 -13.76
CA VAL A 425 -1.60 3.77 -12.84
C VAL A 425 -1.91 2.28 -12.75
N PHE A 426 -3.19 1.90 -12.74
CA PHE A 426 -3.59 0.49 -12.72
C PHE A 426 -3.09 -0.26 -13.96
N ARG A 427 -3.14 0.34 -15.15
CA ARG A 427 -2.65 -0.29 -16.39
C ARG A 427 -1.15 -0.55 -16.40
N THR A 428 -0.37 0.12 -15.56
CA THR A 428 1.08 -0.15 -15.46
C THR A 428 1.40 -1.30 -14.53
N LEU A 429 0.39 -1.89 -13.89
CA LEU A 429 0.54 -3.22 -13.30
C LEU A 429 0.68 -4.20 -14.44
N GLU A 430 1.91 -4.67 -14.69
CA GLU A 430 2.08 -5.95 -15.39
C GLU A 430 1.21 -6.97 -14.67
N VAL A 431 0.42 -7.75 -15.41
CA VAL A 431 -0.27 -8.91 -14.84
C VAL A 431 0.81 -9.92 -14.48
N PRO A 432 1.27 -10.00 -13.22
CA PRO A 432 2.38 -10.87 -12.88
C PRO A 432 1.92 -12.31 -13.10
N GLY A 433 2.73 -13.13 -13.77
CA GLY A 433 2.48 -14.58 -13.85
C GLY A 433 2.27 -15.20 -12.47
N GLU A 434 2.89 -14.65 -11.43
CA GLU A 434 2.73 -15.07 -10.02
C GLU A 434 1.35 -14.73 -9.41
N LEU A 435 0.69 -13.67 -9.90
CA LEU A 435 -0.68 -13.29 -9.47
C LEU A 435 -1.73 -14.26 -10.03
N VAL A 436 -1.36 -15.07 -11.03
CA VAL A 436 -2.17 -16.17 -11.57
C VAL A 436 -2.19 -17.36 -10.61
N GLU A 437 -1.17 -17.52 -9.75
CA GLU A 437 -1.05 -18.64 -8.81
C GLU A 437 -1.78 -18.38 -7.47
N ASP A 438 -1.83 -17.13 -6.98
CA ASP A 438 -2.65 -16.76 -5.80
C ASP A 438 -4.09 -16.36 -6.19
N ALA A 439 -5.03 -17.27 -5.96
CA ALA A 439 -6.45 -17.04 -6.19
C ALA A 439 -7.01 -15.82 -5.41
N GLY A 440 -6.39 -15.44 -4.28
CA GLY A 440 -6.77 -14.27 -3.49
C GLY A 440 -6.36 -12.96 -4.15
N GLY A 441 -5.11 -12.86 -4.59
CA GLY A 441 -4.56 -11.72 -5.34
C GLY A 441 -5.29 -11.49 -6.66
N ARG A 442 -5.49 -12.56 -7.45
CA ARG A 442 -6.21 -12.51 -8.73
C ARG A 442 -7.60 -11.90 -8.57
N ARG A 443 -8.34 -12.36 -7.56
CA ARG A 443 -9.69 -11.84 -7.25
C ARG A 443 -9.66 -10.36 -6.88
N LYS A 444 -8.70 -9.92 -6.06
CA LYS A 444 -8.58 -8.51 -5.65
C LYS A 444 -8.22 -7.60 -6.83
N TYR A 445 -7.36 -8.07 -7.74
CA TYR A 445 -7.00 -7.35 -8.96
C TYR A 445 -8.21 -7.15 -9.87
N LEU A 446 -8.91 -8.25 -10.20
CA LEU A 446 -10.09 -8.22 -11.06
C LEU A 446 -11.23 -7.38 -10.46
N GLN A 447 -11.44 -7.48 -9.15
CA GLN A 447 -12.43 -6.64 -8.46
C GLN A 447 -12.08 -5.15 -8.58
N LEU A 448 -10.82 -4.78 -8.37
CA LEU A 448 -10.40 -3.38 -8.49
C LEU A 448 -10.54 -2.86 -9.93
N ALA A 449 -10.15 -3.66 -10.92
CA ALA A 449 -10.33 -3.32 -12.33
C ALA A 449 -11.81 -3.11 -12.67
N GLU A 450 -12.69 -4.02 -12.23
CA GLU A 450 -14.12 -3.93 -12.49
C GLU A 450 -14.78 -2.73 -11.78
N ASP A 451 -14.38 -2.44 -10.54
CA ASP A 451 -14.85 -1.25 -9.81
C ASP A 451 -14.45 0.04 -10.53
N LEU A 452 -13.19 0.13 -11.01
CA LEU A 452 -12.70 1.27 -11.78
C LEU A 452 -13.43 1.41 -13.12
N SER A 453 -13.59 0.31 -13.87
CA SER A 453 -14.32 0.30 -15.14
C SER A 453 -15.74 0.84 -14.98
N ARG A 454 -16.48 0.37 -13.96
CA ARG A 454 -17.84 0.84 -13.69
C ARG A 454 -17.90 2.31 -13.29
N GLN A 455 -16.88 2.79 -12.56
CA GLN A 455 -16.80 4.21 -12.21
C GLN A 455 -16.54 5.07 -13.46
N LEU A 456 -15.60 4.65 -14.32
CA LEU A 456 -15.34 5.30 -15.61
C LEU A 456 -16.57 5.31 -16.52
N GLU A 457 -17.37 4.24 -16.53
CA GLU A 457 -18.63 4.18 -17.27
C GLU A 457 -19.65 5.22 -16.79
N LYS A 458 -19.74 5.45 -15.48
CA LYS A 458 -20.63 6.48 -14.89
C LYS A 458 -20.15 7.90 -15.22
N GLU A 459 -18.84 8.08 -15.35
CA GLU A 459 -18.19 9.33 -15.74
C GLU A 459 -18.17 9.53 -17.28
N GLU A 460 -18.78 8.63 -18.05
CA GLU A 460 -18.79 8.64 -19.54
C GLU A 460 -17.40 8.51 -20.19
N ARG A 461 -16.39 8.08 -19.42
CA ARG A 461 -15.00 7.90 -19.86
C ARG A 461 -14.80 6.50 -20.47
N HIS A 462 -15.58 6.23 -21.51
CA HIS A 462 -15.75 4.92 -22.13
C HIS A 462 -14.46 4.35 -22.75
N ALA A 463 -13.58 5.18 -23.32
CA ALA A 463 -12.31 4.72 -23.88
C ALA A 463 -11.41 4.07 -22.81
N ALA A 464 -11.25 4.73 -21.66
CA ALA A 464 -10.47 4.21 -20.54
C ALA A 464 -11.12 2.95 -19.92
N ALA A 465 -12.45 2.91 -19.82
CA ALA A 465 -13.16 1.74 -19.32
C ALA A 465 -12.92 0.50 -20.21
N ALA A 466 -12.95 0.68 -21.54
CA ALA A 466 -12.71 -0.39 -22.51
C ALA A 466 -11.31 -1.01 -22.37
N GLU A 467 -10.28 -0.21 -22.10
CA GLU A 467 -8.92 -0.70 -21.87
C GLU A 467 -8.83 -1.58 -20.62
N LEU A 468 -9.49 -1.19 -19.52
CA LEU A 468 -9.51 -2.02 -18.31
C LEU A 468 -10.27 -3.34 -18.53
N TYR A 469 -11.36 -3.34 -19.31
CA TYR A 469 -12.02 -4.59 -19.69
C TYR A 469 -11.15 -5.47 -20.60
N ALA A 470 -10.26 -4.89 -21.41
CA ALA A 470 -9.29 -5.66 -22.18
C ALA A 470 -8.32 -6.41 -21.26
N LEU A 471 -7.77 -5.74 -20.25
CA LEU A 471 -6.89 -6.37 -19.26
C LEU A 471 -7.58 -7.50 -18.48
N MET A 472 -8.81 -7.27 -18.02
CA MET A 472 -9.57 -8.32 -17.32
C MET A 472 -9.85 -9.52 -18.24
N TYR A 473 -10.11 -9.26 -19.52
CA TYR A 473 -10.33 -10.28 -20.52
C TYR A 473 -9.08 -11.14 -20.78
N GLU A 474 -7.87 -10.57 -20.79
CA GLU A 474 -6.63 -11.33 -20.92
C GLU A 474 -6.44 -12.34 -19.78
N ILE A 475 -6.93 -12.02 -18.58
CA ILE A 475 -6.84 -12.88 -17.38
C ILE A 475 -7.95 -13.94 -17.32
N GLU A 476 -9.17 -13.60 -17.74
CA GLU A 476 -10.29 -14.56 -17.85
C GLU A 476 -10.91 -14.54 -19.26
N PRO A 477 -10.30 -15.25 -20.22
CA PRO A 477 -10.77 -15.20 -21.61
C PRO A 477 -12.20 -15.71 -21.81
N MET A 478 -12.70 -16.54 -20.88
CA MET A 478 -14.05 -17.10 -20.87
C MET A 478 -15.10 -16.18 -20.22
N ALA A 479 -14.70 -15.09 -19.55
CA ALA A 479 -15.61 -14.14 -18.94
C ALA A 479 -16.30 -13.26 -20.01
N MET A 480 -17.33 -13.81 -20.66
CA MET A 480 -18.06 -13.15 -21.75
C MET A 480 -18.61 -11.76 -21.38
N ARG A 481 -18.94 -11.54 -20.11
CA ARG A 481 -19.42 -10.23 -19.62
C ARG A 481 -18.42 -9.11 -19.88
N TRP A 482 -17.13 -9.33 -19.63
CA TRP A 482 -16.10 -8.30 -19.80
C TRP A 482 -15.80 -8.03 -21.27
N ARG A 483 -15.81 -9.07 -22.12
CA ARG A 483 -15.75 -8.88 -23.58
C ARG A 483 -16.91 -8.03 -24.10
N GLN A 484 -18.12 -8.29 -23.61
CA GLN A 484 -19.30 -7.49 -23.97
C GLN A 484 -19.14 -6.04 -23.52
N SER A 485 -18.82 -5.81 -22.25
CA SER A 485 -18.60 -4.45 -21.73
C SER A 485 -17.48 -3.72 -22.48
N ARG A 486 -16.38 -4.39 -22.86
CA ARG A 486 -15.35 -3.81 -23.72
C ARG A 486 -15.91 -3.31 -25.05
N GLY A 487 -16.63 -4.18 -25.78
CA GLY A 487 -17.19 -3.81 -27.08
C GLY A 487 -18.20 -2.67 -26.98
N GLU A 488 -19.05 -2.66 -25.95
CA GLU A 488 -20.01 -1.58 -25.71
C GLU A 488 -19.35 -0.24 -25.36
N ASN A 489 -18.28 -0.27 -24.56
CA ASN A 489 -17.52 0.94 -24.23
C ASN A 489 -16.73 1.45 -25.45
N LEU A 490 -16.16 0.57 -26.27
CA LEU A 490 -15.53 0.95 -27.55
C LEU A 490 -16.54 1.63 -28.48
N GLU A 491 -17.74 1.06 -28.64
CA GLU A 491 -18.83 1.66 -29.41
C GLU A 491 -19.19 3.06 -28.89
N ARG A 492 -19.38 3.21 -27.57
CA ARG A 492 -19.72 4.52 -26.97
C ARG A 492 -18.60 5.55 -27.07
N SER A 493 -17.35 5.11 -27.11
CA SER A 493 -16.18 5.99 -27.31
C SER A 493 -15.93 6.37 -28.78
N GLY A 494 -16.77 5.91 -29.72
CA GLY A 494 -16.61 6.16 -31.15
C GLY A 494 -15.55 5.29 -31.85
N ARG A 495 -14.90 4.37 -31.13
CA ARG A 495 -13.93 3.40 -31.67
C ARG A 495 -14.65 2.22 -32.33
N GLU A 496 -15.42 2.51 -33.37
CA GLU A 496 -16.35 1.56 -33.98
C GLU A 496 -15.66 0.34 -34.64
N GLU A 497 -14.47 0.52 -35.19
CA GLU A 497 -13.70 -0.58 -35.81
C GLU A 497 -13.23 -1.59 -34.76
N ASP A 498 -12.66 -1.10 -33.66
CA ASP A 498 -12.25 -1.94 -32.52
C ASP A 498 -13.46 -2.64 -31.88
N ALA A 499 -14.60 -1.94 -31.75
CA ALA A 499 -15.84 -2.52 -31.26
C ALA A 499 -16.32 -3.66 -32.19
N ALA A 500 -16.25 -3.44 -33.51
CA ALA A 500 -16.63 -4.45 -34.49
C ALA A 500 -15.75 -5.69 -34.42
N GLU A 501 -14.44 -5.55 -34.20
CA GLU A 501 -13.54 -6.68 -33.98
C GLU A 501 -13.93 -7.49 -32.73
N VAL A 502 -14.14 -6.81 -31.59
CA VAL A 502 -14.58 -7.47 -30.34
C VAL A 502 -15.91 -8.21 -30.55
N TYR A 503 -16.85 -7.61 -31.28
CA TYR A 503 -18.12 -8.27 -31.60
C TYR A 503 -17.96 -9.47 -32.52
N ARG A 504 -17.06 -9.44 -33.51
CA ARG A 504 -16.74 -10.61 -34.34
C ARG A 504 -16.16 -11.74 -33.50
N GLU A 505 -15.28 -11.44 -32.54
CA GLU A 505 -14.77 -12.44 -31.60
C GLU A 505 -15.88 -13.07 -30.75
N ILE A 506 -16.77 -12.25 -30.19
CA ILE A 506 -17.93 -12.74 -29.43
C ILE A 506 -18.77 -13.69 -30.28
N LEU A 507 -18.98 -13.38 -31.57
CA LEU A 507 -19.75 -14.21 -32.48
C LEU A 507 -19.01 -15.47 -32.96
N ARG A 508 -17.67 -15.50 -32.94
CA ARG A 508 -16.91 -16.75 -33.14
C ARG A 508 -17.16 -17.72 -31.99
N LEU A 509 -17.20 -17.21 -30.75
CA LEU A 509 -17.44 -18.02 -29.55
C LEU A 509 -18.92 -18.37 -29.35
N ARG A 510 -19.82 -17.44 -29.66
CA ARG A 510 -21.28 -17.61 -29.56
C ARG A 510 -21.96 -17.14 -30.84
N PRO A 511 -22.02 -18.00 -31.89
CA PRO A 511 -22.60 -17.63 -33.19
C PRO A 511 -24.07 -17.19 -33.15
N ALA A 512 -24.81 -17.57 -32.11
CA ALA A 512 -26.21 -17.24 -31.88
C ALA A 512 -26.41 -16.15 -30.81
N HIS A 513 -25.42 -15.30 -30.53
CA HIS A 513 -25.58 -14.22 -29.55
C HIS A 513 -26.37 -13.02 -30.12
N ALA A 514 -27.68 -13.01 -29.90
CA ALA A 514 -28.61 -12.06 -30.52
C ALA A 514 -28.22 -10.58 -30.34
N THR A 515 -27.85 -10.17 -29.12
CA THR A 515 -27.48 -8.77 -28.83
C THR A 515 -26.26 -8.33 -29.64
N THR A 516 -25.24 -9.19 -29.78
CA THR A 516 -24.03 -8.85 -30.54
C THR A 516 -24.27 -8.87 -32.04
N LEU A 517 -25.11 -9.78 -32.54
CA LEU A 517 -25.53 -9.76 -33.96
C LEU A 517 -26.18 -8.42 -34.31
N LEU A 518 -27.03 -7.89 -33.43
CA LEU A 518 -27.71 -6.61 -33.63
C LEU A 518 -26.76 -5.40 -33.49
N ARG A 519 -25.86 -5.41 -32.50
CA ARG A 519 -24.88 -4.33 -32.33
C ARG A 519 -23.90 -4.26 -33.50
N LEU A 520 -23.30 -5.38 -33.90
CA LEU A 520 -22.38 -5.43 -35.03
C LEU A 520 -23.05 -5.06 -36.35
N SER A 521 -24.28 -5.52 -36.60
CA SER A 521 -25.00 -5.10 -37.80
C SER A 521 -25.30 -3.60 -37.80
N THR A 522 -25.65 -3.01 -36.66
CA THR A 522 -25.87 -1.56 -36.54
C THR A 522 -24.60 -0.77 -36.84
N LEU A 523 -23.44 -1.20 -36.34
CA LEU A 523 -22.14 -0.59 -36.68
C LEU A 523 -21.85 -0.67 -38.18
N LEU A 524 -22.04 -1.84 -38.80
CA LEU A 524 -21.83 -2.02 -40.23
C LEU A 524 -22.79 -1.18 -41.09
N LEU A 525 -24.03 -0.98 -40.64
CA LEU A 525 -24.98 -0.09 -41.31
C LEU A 525 -24.54 1.38 -41.28
N ARG A 526 -23.93 1.84 -40.18
CA ARG A 526 -23.34 3.19 -40.10
C ARG A 526 -22.16 3.36 -41.05
N GLN A 527 -21.40 2.28 -41.26
CA GLN A 527 -20.26 2.22 -42.20
C GLN A 527 -20.68 1.92 -43.65
N GLU A 528 -21.98 1.93 -43.96
CA GLU A 528 -22.54 1.59 -45.28
C GLU A 528 -22.18 0.18 -45.82
N LYS A 529 -21.72 -0.73 -44.96
CA LYS A 529 -21.43 -2.14 -45.28
C LYS A 529 -22.70 -2.98 -45.29
N LEU A 530 -23.62 -2.62 -46.17
CA LEU A 530 -25.01 -3.12 -46.20
C LEU A 530 -25.10 -4.65 -46.37
N THR A 531 -24.26 -5.25 -47.22
CA THR A 531 -24.27 -6.70 -47.50
C THR A 531 -23.85 -7.52 -46.27
N GLU A 532 -22.80 -7.09 -45.56
CA GLU A 532 -22.36 -7.75 -44.32
C GLU A 532 -23.41 -7.59 -43.21
N ALA A 533 -23.98 -6.39 -43.07
CA ALA A 533 -25.06 -6.12 -42.12
C ALA A 533 -26.29 -6.99 -42.39
N LEU A 534 -26.68 -7.18 -43.66
CA LEU A 534 -27.79 -8.03 -44.07
C LEU A 534 -27.61 -9.47 -43.56
N ALA A 535 -26.43 -10.07 -43.77
CA ALA A 535 -26.15 -11.43 -43.33
C ALA A 535 -26.26 -11.59 -41.80
N LEU A 536 -25.80 -10.59 -41.05
CA LEU A 536 -25.92 -10.59 -39.58
C LEU A 536 -27.37 -10.38 -39.10
N LEU A 537 -28.14 -9.52 -39.78
CA LEU A 537 -29.55 -9.26 -39.45
C LEU A 537 -30.43 -10.48 -39.74
N GLN A 538 -30.19 -11.19 -40.84
CA GLN A 538 -30.86 -12.46 -41.13
C GLN A 538 -30.60 -13.50 -40.03
N ARG A 539 -29.35 -13.61 -39.58
CA ARG A 539 -29.00 -14.44 -38.41
C ARG A 539 -29.69 -13.96 -37.14
N ALA A 540 -29.71 -12.65 -36.89
CA ALA A 540 -30.32 -12.07 -35.69
C ALA A 540 -31.82 -12.41 -35.59
N VAL A 541 -32.56 -12.27 -36.70
CA VAL A 541 -34.00 -12.59 -36.75
C VAL A 541 -34.25 -14.10 -36.68
N LYS A 542 -33.33 -14.95 -37.18
CA LYS A 542 -33.42 -16.41 -36.99
C LYS A 542 -33.25 -16.81 -35.53
N VAL A 543 -32.37 -16.13 -34.79
CA VAL A 543 -32.12 -16.40 -33.36
C VAL A 543 -33.24 -15.82 -32.49
N ARG A 544 -33.69 -14.59 -32.75
CA ARG A 544 -34.80 -13.92 -32.04
C ARG A 544 -35.75 -13.28 -33.05
N SER A 545 -36.76 -14.02 -33.44
CA SER A 545 -37.78 -13.58 -34.40
C SER A 545 -38.76 -12.55 -33.80
N ASP A 546 -38.77 -12.41 -32.47
CA ASP A 546 -39.58 -11.49 -31.67
C ASP A 546 -38.89 -10.14 -31.39
N HIS A 547 -37.70 -9.90 -31.96
CA HIS A 547 -36.99 -8.64 -31.77
C HIS A 547 -37.40 -7.60 -32.83
N TRP A 548 -38.25 -6.64 -32.45
CA TRP A 548 -38.79 -5.64 -33.40
C TRP A 548 -37.70 -4.87 -34.15
N ARG A 549 -36.64 -4.42 -33.44
CA ARG A 549 -35.55 -3.63 -34.03
C ARG A 549 -34.73 -4.41 -35.05
N ALA A 550 -34.48 -5.70 -34.82
CA ALA A 550 -33.76 -6.55 -35.76
C ALA A 550 -34.57 -6.76 -37.05
N ASN A 551 -35.89 -6.97 -36.92
CA ASN A 551 -36.80 -7.08 -38.06
C ASN A 551 -36.89 -5.76 -38.84
N TYR A 552 -36.99 -4.62 -38.15
CA TYR A 552 -36.98 -3.30 -38.81
C TYR A 552 -35.67 -3.04 -39.56
N LEU A 553 -34.52 -3.24 -38.91
CA LEU A 553 -33.21 -3.04 -39.54
C LEU A 553 -33.00 -3.99 -40.72
N LEU A 554 -33.47 -5.25 -40.64
CA LEU A 554 -33.43 -6.20 -41.77
C LEU A 554 -34.23 -5.65 -42.96
N GLY A 555 -35.47 -5.22 -42.72
CA GLY A 555 -36.32 -4.65 -43.76
C GLY A 555 -35.74 -3.37 -44.37
N SER A 556 -35.28 -2.43 -43.54
CA SER A 556 -34.65 -1.19 -43.99
C SER A 556 -33.38 -1.46 -44.82
N THR A 557 -32.56 -2.43 -44.42
CA THR A 557 -31.34 -2.81 -45.16
C THR A 557 -31.68 -3.42 -46.51
N LEU A 558 -32.72 -4.27 -46.59
CA LEU A 558 -33.20 -4.85 -47.84
C LEU A 558 -33.72 -3.78 -48.83
N VAL A 559 -34.45 -2.78 -48.34
CA VAL A 559 -34.86 -1.62 -49.16
C VAL A 559 -33.65 -0.88 -49.71
N LYS A 560 -32.65 -0.57 -48.85
CA LYS A 560 -31.41 0.11 -49.27
C LYS A 560 -30.59 -0.68 -50.30
N LEU A 561 -30.63 -2.02 -50.24
CA LEU A 561 -29.97 -2.90 -51.19
C LEU A 561 -30.77 -3.14 -52.48
N GLY A 562 -31.89 -2.44 -52.70
CA GLY A 562 -32.73 -2.59 -53.89
C GLY A 562 -33.54 -3.89 -53.91
N ARG A 563 -33.79 -4.50 -52.75
CA ARG A 563 -34.58 -5.74 -52.57
C ARG A 563 -35.89 -5.49 -51.80
N PRO A 564 -36.75 -4.56 -52.25
CA PRO A 564 -37.89 -4.09 -51.46
C PRO A 564 -38.97 -5.17 -51.25
N GLU A 565 -39.19 -6.09 -52.18
CA GLU A 565 -40.15 -7.19 -52.00
C GLU A 565 -39.80 -8.10 -50.80
N GLU A 566 -38.52 -8.41 -50.63
CA GLU A 566 -38.04 -9.21 -49.50
C GLU A 566 -38.15 -8.46 -48.17
N ALA A 567 -38.23 -7.13 -48.20
CA ALA A 567 -38.36 -6.29 -47.02
C ALA A 567 -39.78 -6.34 -46.41
N LYS A 568 -40.82 -6.69 -47.19
CA LYS A 568 -42.23 -6.68 -46.73
C LYS A 568 -42.45 -7.56 -45.50
N ALA A 569 -41.94 -8.80 -45.50
CA ALA A 569 -42.11 -9.74 -44.40
C ALA A 569 -41.46 -9.27 -43.08
N PRO A 570 -40.16 -8.90 -43.04
CA PRO A 570 -39.55 -8.38 -41.82
C PRO A 570 -40.13 -7.04 -41.38
N LEU A 571 -40.52 -6.13 -42.28
CA LEU A 571 -41.19 -4.87 -41.90
C LEU A 571 -42.57 -5.10 -41.28
N ARG A 572 -43.39 -6.00 -41.86
CA ARG A 572 -44.67 -6.42 -41.25
C ARG A 572 -44.47 -7.03 -39.87
N ARG A 573 -43.43 -7.85 -39.70
CA ARG A 573 -43.11 -8.45 -38.39
C ARG A 573 -42.67 -7.39 -37.39
N ALA A 574 -41.86 -6.42 -37.80
CA ALA A 574 -41.47 -5.29 -36.96
C ALA A 574 -42.69 -4.47 -36.50
N LEU A 575 -43.63 -4.16 -37.40
CA LEU A 575 -44.87 -3.45 -37.09
C LEU A 575 -45.84 -4.26 -36.24
N ALA A 576 -45.89 -5.59 -36.40
CA ALA A 576 -46.68 -6.45 -35.52
C ALA A 576 -46.14 -6.44 -34.07
N LEU A 577 -44.82 -6.31 -33.90
CA LEU A 577 -44.15 -6.26 -32.59
C LEU A 577 -44.12 -4.84 -32.01
N LYS A 578 -44.10 -3.81 -32.86
CA LYS A 578 -44.11 -2.39 -32.49
C LYS A 578 -45.01 -1.59 -33.46
N PRO A 579 -46.33 -1.55 -33.23
CA PRO A 579 -47.30 -0.96 -34.16
C PRO A 579 -47.14 0.55 -34.42
N ASP A 580 -46.54 1.28 -33.48
CA ASP A 580 -46.32 2.72 -33.50
C ASP A 580 -45.02 3.15 -34.20
N HIS A 581 -44.24 2.22 -34.78
CA HIS A 581 -43.00 2.55 -35.47
C HIS A 581 -43.26 3.20 -36.84
N SER A 582 -43.20 4.53 -36.88
CA SER A 582 -43.50 5.35 -38.06
C SER A 582 -42.59 5.06 -39.25
N GLU A 583 -41.27 4.94 -39.04
CA GLU A 583 -40.33 4.68 -40.15
C GLU A 583 -40.54 3.30 -40.78
N ALA A 584 -40.85 2.28 -39.96
CA ALA A 584 -41.14 0.94 -40.46
C ALA A 584 -42.42 0.93 -41.34
N ARG A 585 -43.43 1.72 -40.96
CA ARG A 585 -44.67 1.88 -41.71
C ARG A 585 -44.43 2.60 -43.03
N ALA A 586 -43.73 3.73 -43.00
CA ALA A 586 -43.40 4.49 -44.20
C ALA A 586 -42.59 3.66 -45.22
N LEU A 587 -41.61 2.88 -44.73
CA LEU A 587 -40.86 1.97 -45.59
C LEU A 587 -41.76 0.87 -46.19
N LEU A 588 -42.71 0.33 -45.44
CA LEU A 588 -43.61 -0.71 -45.94
C LEU A 588 -44.62 -0.17 -46.96
N GLU A 589 -45.19 1.02 -46.72
CA GLU A 589 -46.13 1.69 -47.62
C GLU A 589 -45.46 2.18 -48.92
N GLY A 590 -44.17 2.51 -48.86
CA GLY A 590 -43.38 2.90 -50.03
C GLY A 590 -43.01 1.76 -50.97
N ILE A 591 -43.19 0.50 -50.55
CA ILE A 591 -42.93 -0.67 -51.39
C ILE A 591 -44.21 -1.02 -52.16
N ARG A 592 -44.25 -0.66 -53.45
CA ARG A 592 -45.37 -0.96 -54.35
C ARG A 592 -45.44 -2.42 -54.74
#